data_AF-A8AHI9-F1
#
_entry.id   AF-A8AHI9-F1
#
_cell.length_a   1.000
_cell.length_b   1.000
_cell.length_c   1.000
_cell.angle_alpha   90.00
_cell.angle_beta   90.00
_cell.angle_gamma   90.00
#
_symmetry.space_group_name_H-M   'P 1'
#
loop_
_entity.id
_entity.type
_entity.pdbx_description
1 polymer ?
#
loop_
_entity_poly.entity_id
_entity_poly.type
_entity_poly.pdbx_seq_one_letter_code
_entity_poly.pdbx_strand_id
1 'polypeptide(L)' 'MQGAVKYLGYADEHSPEPEKVMIIEAGQFGVFPPEKWHNIEVMSDDTYFNIDFFVAPEVLMESASQRKVIHTGKE' A
#
# COMPACT_ATOMS: atom_id res chain seq x y z
N MET A 1 -9.05 -15.92 -3.24
CA MET A 1 -8.07 -15.39 -4.21
C MET A 1 -7.89 -16.39 -5.32
N GLN A 2 -7.89 -15.93 -6.57
CA GLN A 2 -7.67 -16.73 -7.78
C GLN A 2 -6.87 -15.92 -8.80
N GLY A 3 -6.23 -16.64 -9.73
CA GLY A 3 -5.44 -16.06 -10.80
C GLY A 3 -4.05 -15.66 -10.35
N ALA A 4 -3.48 -14.68 -11.01
CA ALA A 4 -2.15 -14.16 -10.70
C ALA A 4 -2.11 -12.65 -10.90
N VAL A 5 -1.32 -11.97 -10.08
CA VAL A 5 -1.06 -10.53 -10.22
C VAL A 5 0.42 -10.29 -10.47
N LYS A 6 0.73 -9.33 -11.35
CA LYS A 6 2.08 -8.85 -11.58
C LYS A 6 2.26 -7.51 -10.90
N TYR A 7 3.25 -7.42 -10.03
CA TYR A 7 3.74 -6.18 -9.45
C TYR A 7 4.87 -5.61 -10.31
N LEU A 8 4.81 -4.30 -10.57
CA LEU A 8 5.80 -3.53 -11.31
C LEU A 8 6.23 -2.34 -10.44
N GLY A 9 7.47 -2.35 -9.95
CA GLY A 9 8.04 -1.29 -9.12
C GLY A 9 9.03 -0.44 -9.92
N TYR A 10 8.97 0.88 -9.73
CA TYR A 10 9.74 1.87 -10.47
C TYR A 10 10.75 2.59 -9.55
N ALA A 11 11.73 3.25 -10.17
CA ALA A 11 12.68 4.09 -9.45
C ALA A 11 12.01 5.38 -8.95
N ASP A 12 11.20 6.01 -9.80
CA ASP A 12 10.44 7.24 -9.52
C ASP A 12 9.15 7.32 -10.35
N GLU A 13 8.42 8.44 -10.21
CA GLU A 13 7.14 8.72 -10.90
C GLU A 13 7.25 8.77 -12.43
N HIS A 14 8.42 9.11 -12.98
CA HIS A 14 8.63 9.37 -14.40
C HIS A 14 9.41 8.26 -15.10
N SER A 15 9.81 7.23 -14.35
CA SER A 15 10.56 6.09 -14.85
C SER A 15 9.70 5.30 -15.85
N PRO A 16 10.15 5.14 -17.11
CA PRO A 16 9.35 4.47 -18.13
C PRO A 16 9.31 2.95 -17.95
N GLU A 17 10.35 2.38 -17.33
CA GLU A 17 10.52 0.94 -17.18
C GLU A 17 10.56 0.55 -15.69
N PRO A 18 9.97 -0.59 -15.32
CA PRO A 18 10.02 -1.09 -13.96
C PRO A 18 11.42 -1.64 -13.65
N GLU A 19 11.98 -1.28 -12.49
CA GLU A 19 13.22 -1.89 -11.98
C GLU A 19 12.97 -3.24 -11.30
N LYS A 20 11.74 -3.47 -10.83
CA LYS A 20 11.37 -4.69 -10.10
C LYS A 20 10.07 -5.25 -10.63
N VAL A 21 10.12 -6.51 -11.06
CA VAL A 21 8.97 -7.27 -11.53
C VAL A 21 8.79 -8.51 -10.68
N MET A 22 7.56 -8.77 -10.25
CA MET A 22 7.22 -9.95 -9.46
C MET A 22 5.85 -10.48 -9.86
N ILE A 23 5.72 -11.80 -9.99
CA ILE A 23 4.44 -12.48 -10.20
C ILE A 23 4.02 -13.12 -8.87
N ILE A 24 2.77 -12.93 -8.48
CA ILE A 24 2.17 -13.45 -7.25
C ILE A 24 1.01 -14.34 -7.68
N GLU A 25 1.20 -15.65 -7.53
CA GLU A 25 0.21 -16.67 -7.89
C GLU A 25 -0.86 -16.82 -6.80
N ALA A 26 -2.00 -17.42 -7.15
CA ALA A 26 -3.06 -17.74 -6.20
C ALA A 26 -2.51 -18.55 -5.01
N GLY A 27 -2.81 -18.10 -3.79
CA GLY A 27 -2.30 -18.68 -2.55
C GLY A 27 -0.97 -18.09 -2.05
N GLN A 28 -0.37 -17.17 -2.81
CA GLN A 28 0.80 -16.40 -2.39
C GLN A 28 0.42 -14.97 -2.00
N PHE A 29 1.33 -14.30 -1.29
CA PHE A 29 1.24 -12.86 -1.00
C PHE A 29 2.60 -12.20 -1.20
N GLY A 30 2.58 -10.91 -1.56
CA GLY A 30 3.77 -10.06 -1.66
C GLY A 30 3.63 -8.85 -0.74
N VAL A 31 4.74 -8.44 -0.12
CA VAL A 31 4.80 -7.20 0.67
C VAL A 31 5.53 -6.14 -0.15
N PHE A 32 4.87 -5.01 -0.38
CA PHE A 32 5.42 -3.93 -1.20
C PHE A 32 6.15 -2.91 -0.33
N PRO A 33 7.30 -2.39 -0.79
CA PRO A 33 8.01 -1.35 -0.05
C PRO A 33 7.14 -0.09 0.08
N PRO A 34 7.06 0.54 1.26
CA PRO A 34 6.39 1.83 1.41
C PRO A 34 7.08 2.91 0.56
N GLU A 35 6.32 3.93 0.16
CA GLU A 35 6.82 5.11 -0.57
C GLU A 35 7.52 4.80 -1.91
N LYS A 36 7.28 3.62 -2.49
CA LYS A 36 7.80 3.23 -3.81
C LYS A 36 6.72 3.33 -4.86
N TRP A 37 7.01 3.99 -5.99
CA TRP A 37 6.13 4.03 -7.16
C TRP A 37 5.94 2.63 -7.75
N HIS A 38 4.69 2.22 -7.97
CA HIS A 38 4.35 0.92 -8.52
C HIS A 38 2.95 0.89 -9.14
N ASN A 39 2.70 -0.08 -10.03
CA ASN A 39 1.37 -0.50 -10.45
C ASN A 39 1.22 -2.02 -10.36
N ILE A 40 -0.03 -2.49 -10.45
CA ILE A 40 -0.39 -3.90 -10.44
C ILE A 40 -1.15 -4.22 -11.73
N GLU A 41 -0.79 -5.32 -12.36
CA GLU A 41 -1.50 -5.87 -13.52
C GLU A 41 -2.15 -7.21 -13.14
N VAL A 42 -3.43 -7.36 -13.46
CA VAL A 42 -4.10 -8.67 -13.40
C VAL A 42 -3.71 -9.50 -14.61
N MET A 43 -3.39 -10.78 -14.40
CA MET A 43 -2.91 -11.64 -15.48
C MET A 43 -4.02 -12.42 -16.19
N SER A 44 -5.25 -12.41 -15.65
CA SER A 44 -6.44 -13.02 -16.25
C SER A 44 -7.71 -12.29 -15.82
N ASP A 45 -8.76 -12.40 -16.63
CA ASP A 45 -10.06 -11.73 -16.40
C ASP A 45 -10.78 -12.21 -15.13
N ASP A 46 -10.47 -13.42 -14.67
CA ASP A 46 -11.02 -14.03 -13.46
C ASP A 46 -10.14 -13.82 -12.21
N THR A 47 -9.04 -13.05 -12.32
CA THR A 47 -8.17 -12.74 -11.20
C THR A 47 -8.89 -11.81 -10.21
N TYR A 48 -8.91 -12.21 -8.93
CA TYR A 48 -9.39 -11.36 -7.84
C TYR A 48 -8.49 -11.51 -6.60
N PHE A 49 -8.19 -10.38 -5.97
CA PHE A 49 -7.29 -10.27 -4.82
C PHE A 49 -7.74 -9.16 -3.85
N ASN A 50 -7.19 -9.15 -2.63
CA ASN A 50 -7.33 -8.04 -1.67
C ASN A 50 -5.96 -7.49 -1.29
N ILE A 51 -5.96 -6.34 -0.63
CA ILE A 51 -4.76 -5.69 -0.08
C ILE A 51 -5.02 -5.40 1.40
N ASP A 52 -4.08 -5.80 2.24
CA ASP A 52 -4.08 -5.49 3.68
C ASP A 52 -2.95 -4.50 3.98
N PHE A 53 -3.28 -3.38 4.63
CA PHE A 53 -2.33 -2.32 4.99
C PHE A 53 -1.93 -2.45 6.45
N PHE A 54 -0.62 -2.53 6.69
CA PHE A 54 -0.03 -2.61 8.03
C PHE A 54 0.74 -1.33 8.34
N VAL A 55 0.63 -0.86 9.58
CA VAL A 55 1.27 0.36 10.06
C VAL A 55 1.95 0.06 11.39
N ALA A 56 3.16 0.59 11.60
CA ALA A 56 3.85 0.49 12.87
C ALA A 56 3.02 1.17 13.99
N PRO A 57 2.92 0.59 15.20
CA PRO A 57 2.10 1.15 16.27
C PRO A 57 2.40 2.62 16.59
N GLU A 58 3.66 3.02 16.49
CA GLU A 58 4.12 4.38 16.80
C GLU A 58 3.50 5.42 15.86
N VAL A 59 3.39 5.09 14.56
CA VAL A 59 2.75 5.94 13.54
C VAL A 59 1.24 6.05 13.78
N LEU A 60 0.60 4.98 14.27
CA LEU A 60 -0.81 5.02 14.65
C LEU A 60 -1.05 5.93 15.86
N MET A 61 -0.16 5.90 16.86
CA MET A 61 -0.31 6.63 18.11
C MET A 61 -0.04 8.14 17.98
N GLU A 62 0.83 8.57 17.07
CA GLU A 62 1.13 9.99 16.85
C GLU A 62 -0.11 10.79 16.40
N SER A 63 -1.00 10.16 15.63
CA SER A 63 -2.29 10.74 15.22
C SER A 63 -3.23 11.06 16.40
N ALA A 64 -3.07 10.39 17.55
CA ALA A 64 -3.93 10.57 18.71
C ALA A 64 -3.57 11.81 19.55
N SER A 65 -2.37 12.37 19.37
CA SER A 65 -1.87 13.49 20.17
C SER A 65 -2.40 14.86 19.70
N GLN A 66 -3.14 14.93 18.60
CA GLN A 66 -3.74 16.17 18.04
C GLN A 66 -5.14 16.50 18.59
N ARG A 67 -5.55 16.01 19.77
CA ARG A 67 -6.79 16.48 20.41
C ARG A 67 -6.58 17.83 21.08
N LYS A 68 -6.81 18.92 20.33
CA LYS A 68 -6.89 20.28 20.89
C LYS A 68 -8.11 20.40 21.81
N VAL A 69 -7.91 20.39 23.12
CA VAL A 69 -8.95 20.73 24.10
C VAL A 69 -9.19 22.25 24.02
N ILE A 70 -10.32 22.64 23.44
CA ILE A 70 -10.74 24.04 23.38
C ILE A 70 -11.43 24.38 24.71
N HIS A 71 -10.73 25.07 25.62
CA HIS A 71 -11.39 25.68 26.78
C HIS A 71 -12.11 26.95 26.31
N THR A 72 -13.43 26.89 26.17
CA THR A 72 -14.24 28.12 26.09
C THR A 72 -14.42 28.66 27.51
N GLY A 73 -13.52 29.56 27.92
CA GLY A 73 -13.75 30.40 29.09
C GLY A 73 -14.94 31.31 28.83
N LYS A 74 -15.96 31.23 29.68
CA LYS A 74 -16.94 32.29 29.87
C LYS A 74 -16.46 33.12 31.07
N GLU A 75 -16.16 34.39 30.84
CA GLU A 75 -16.31 35.45 31.86
C GLU A 75 -17.75 35.96 31.85
#